data_AF-A0A173U347-F1
#
_entry.id   AF-A0A173U347-F1
#
_cell.length_a   1.000
_cell.length_b   1.000
_cell.length_c   1.000
_cell.angle_alpha   90.00
_cell.angle_beta   90.00
_cell.angle_gamma   90.00
#
_symmetry.space_group_name_H-M   'P 1'
#
loop_
_entity.id
_entity.type
_entity.pdbx_description
1 polymer ?
#
loop_
_entity_poly.entity_id
_entity_poly.type
_entity_poly.pdbx_seq_one_letter_code
_entity_poly.pdbx_strand_id
1 'polypeptide(L)'
;MLSFIELSKPHIDLELYGTDTNIAPIDIVHIMDEDSFEQFTLEWLYGCKKEKYLSIKRIGGAGDKGRDIVGYYSDGTVDYYQCKHYNAGLAPTNYYMELGKLCYYTYKGEIPIPKEYFIIASNDVGPSLQDLIDDQSALITSLIKNWDVYCKSKITKTEEILLDEPFLDYINSFDFTIIKTYPIAQIVDEYLDTIYGNIRFGGRRLNLPTPLKPTDTIDVVELPYICALLEAYSDELKVKIDTTKSLEAYSHYFKHLNRQRKDYYSAETIRRFVRDTLTDSQQFDILKEEIYNGIIDTHEQEYDSGYKRLVEDLKQASVTNTSKSMLDSKLHCIGISERKGICHMLVNDEKLRWVNKDE
;
A
#
# COMPACT_ATOMS: atom_id res chain seq x y z
N MET A 1 22.66 -13.14 0.89
CA MET A 1 21.44 -13.90 0.56
C MET A 1 20.50 -12.89 -0.06
N LEU A 2 20.16 -13.04 -1.35
CA LEU A 2 19.28 -12.09 -2.04
C LEU A 2 17.90 -12.17 -1.38
N SER A 3 17.43 -11.08 -0.76
CA SER A 3 16.07 -11.01 -0.26
C SER A 3 15.17 -10.52 -1.39
N PHE A 4 14.48 -11.46 -2.02
CA PHE A 4 13.40 -11.13 -2.94
C PHE A 4 12.13 -10.98 -2.10
N ILE A 5 11.55 -9.77 -2.08
CA ILE A 5 10.24 -9.57 -1.50
C ILE A 5 9.24 -9.53 -2.66
N GLU A 6 8.62 -10.67 -2.92
CA GLU A 6 7.47 -10.74 -3.82
C GLU A 6 6.26 -10.15 -3.09
N LEU A 7 6.03 -8.86 -3.31
CA LEU A 7 4.84 -8.19 -2.79
C LEU A 7 3.73 -8.36 -3.83
N SER A 8 2.79 -9.27 -3.57
CA SER A 8 1.54 -9.32 -4.34
C SER A 8 0.76 -8.01 -4.27
N LYS A 9 1.05 -7.18 -3.26
CA LYS A 9 0.62 -5.79 -3.07
C LYS A 9 1.62 -5.07 -2.13
N PRO A 10 2.13 -3.86 -2.46
CA PRO A 10 2.97 -3.10 -1.54
C PRO A 10 2.16 -2.65 -0.32
N HIS A 11 2.78 -2.71 0.86
CA HIS A 11 2.19 -2.26 2.11
C HIS A 11 2.85 -0.96 2.57
N ILE A 12 2.07 -0.10 3.22
CA ILE A 12 2.50 1.21 3.71
C ILE A 12 2.46 1.24 5.23
N ASP A 13 3.52 1.74 5.85
CA ASP A 13 3.53 2.09 7.27
C ASP A 13 2.94 3.51 7.45
N LEU A 14 1.76 3.62 8.06
CA LEU A 14 1.09 4.91 8.26
C LEU A 14 1.87 5.89 9.15
N GLU A 15 2.77 5.40 10.00
CA GLU A 15 3.50 6.24 10.94
C GLU A 15 4.64 7.01 10.25
N LEU A 16 5.20 6.44 9.18
CA LEU A 16 6.31 7.03 8.42
C LEU A 16 5.92 8.21 7.53
N TYR A 17 4.62 8.43 7.28
CA TYR A 17 4.14 9.48 6.38
C TYR A 17 3.48 10.62 7.18
N GLY A 18 4.05 11.81 7.07
CA GLY A 18 3.49 13.04 7.62
C GLY A 18 2.32 13.56 6.80
N THR A 19 1.31 14.12 7.46
CA THR A 19 0.17 14.79 6.82
C THR A 19 0.45 16.25 6.50
N ASP A 20 1.70 16.64 6.31
CA ASP A 20 2.04 18.02 5.98
C ASP A 20 1.62 18.31 4.53
N THR A 21 0.34 18.65 4.36
CA THR A 21 -0.27 19.09 3.10
C THR A 21 0.31 20.40 2.56
N ASN A 22 1.31 20.96 3.26
CA ASN A 22 1.98 22.22 2.91
C ASN A 22 3.22 22.03 2.02
N ILE A 23 3.65 20.78 1.78
CA ILE A 23 4.78 20.46 0.90
C ILE A 23 4.22 19.87 -0.38
N ALA A 24 4.67 20.36 -1.54
CA ALA A 24 4.21 19.80 -2.81
C ALA A 24 4.68 18.34 -2.94
N PRO A 25 3.88 17.42 -3.53
CA PRO A 25 4.24 16.01 -3.64
C PRO A 25 5.63 15.76 -4.25
N ILE A 26 6.03 16.60 -5.21
CA ILE A 26 7.35 16.53 -5.84
C ILE A 26 8.49 16.86 -4.86
N ASP A 27 8.30 17.84 -3.98
CA ASP A 27 9.27 18.21 -2.96
C ASP A 27 9.41 17.09 -1.91
N ILE A 28 8.31 16.39 -1.60
CA ILE A 28 8.35 15.20 -0.73
C ILE A 28 9.24 14.13 -1.36
N VAL A 29 9.12 13.88 -2.67
CA VAL A 29 10.01 12.93 -3.37
C VAL A 29 11.47 13.36 -3.27
N HIS A 30 11.77 14.65 -3.43
CA HIS A 30 13.15 15.16 -3.35
C HIS A 30 13.81 15.01 -1.97
N ILE A 31 13.04 14.90 -0.89
CA ILE A 31 13.57 14.74 0.48
C ILE A 31 13.59 13.30 0.99
N MET A 32 13.02 12.34 0.25
CA MET A 32 13.08 10.91 0.60
C MET A 32 14.52 10.41 0.67
N ASP A 33 14.77 9.38 1.48
CA ASP A 33 15.98 8.58 1.35
C ASP A 33 15.87 7.59 0.17
N GLU A 34 16.98 6.93 -0.17
CA GLU A 34 17.07 5.99 -1.29
C GLU A 34 16.06 4.84 -1.14
N ASP A 35 15.94 4.27 0.06
CA ASP A 35 15.02 3.16 0.34
C ASP A 35 13.55 3.55 0.18
N SER A 36 13.18 4.74 0.67
CA SER A 36 11.82 5.29 0.53
C SER A 36 11.50 5.63 -0.91
N PHE A 37 12.49 6.06 -1.70
CA PHE A 37 12.33 6.37 -3.12
C PHE A 37 12.12 5.11 -3.97
N GLU A 38 12.84 4.04 -3.68
CA GLU A 38 12.57 2.72 -4.28
C GLU A 38 11.18 2.21 -3.91
N GLN A 39 10.80 2.33 -2.63
CA GLN A 39 9.47 1.93 -2.18
C GLN A 39 8.36 2.74 -2.87
N PHE A 40 8.53 4.06 -3.00
CA PHE A 40 7.64 4.92 -3.78
C PHE A 40 7.51 4.47 -5.24
N THR A 41 8.63 4.13 -5.89
CA THR A 41 8.64 3.65 -7.28
C THR A 41 7.90 2.31 -7.40
N LEU A 42 8.05 1.41 -6.42
CA LEU A 42 7.29 0.15 -6.36
C LEU A 42 5.78 0.40 -6.22
N GLU A 43 5.39 1.31 -5.34
CA GLU A 43 4.00 1.69 -5.11
C GLU A 43 3.36 2.28 -6.38
N TRP A 44 4.09 3.13 -7.10
CA TRP A 44 3.65 3.66 -8.40
C TRP A 44 3.49 2.56 -9.45
N LEU A 45 4.48 1.69 -9.61
CA LEU A 45 4.39 0.59 -10.58
C LEU A 45 3.20 -0.32 -10.30
N TYR A 46 2.98 -0.66 -9.03
CA TYR A 46 1.85 -1.48 -8.64
C TYR A 46 0.51 -0.73 -8.80
N GLY A 47 0.43 0.54 -8.39
CA GLY A 47 -0.80 1.32 -8.43
C GLY A 47 -1.24 1.69 -9.85
N CYS A 48 -0.29 1.92 -10.76
CA CYS A 48 -0.54 2.48 -12.08
C CYS A 48 -0.29 1.51 -13.24
N LYS A 49 0.59 0.51 -13.06
CA LYS A 49 1.07 -0.35 -14.15
C LYS A 49 0.90 -1.85 -13.87
N LYS A 50 0.21 -2.27 -12.81
CA LYS A 50 0.04 -3.69 -12.47
C LYS A 50 -0.49 -4.56 -13.61
N GLU A 51 -1.45 -4.06 -14.40
CA GLU A 51 -2.02 -4.81 -15.52
C GLU A 51 -1.01 -5.12 -16.64
N LYS A 52 0.15 -4.42 -16.66
CA LYS A 52 1.25 -4.67 -17.59
C LYS A 52 2.06 -5.92 -17.21
N TYR A 53 2.09 -6.28 -15.93
CA TYR A 53 3.03 -7.28 -15.39
C TYR A 53 2.29 -8.45 -14.72
N LEU A 54 2.83 -9.65 -14.90
CA LEU A 54 2.42 -10.84 -14.13
C LEU A 54 2.79 -10.67 -12.65
N SER A 55 3.98 -10.13 -12.37
CA SER A 55 4.42 -9.79 -11.00
C SER A 55 5.41 -8.62 -11.02
N ILE A 56 5.48 -7.89 -9.91
CA ILE A 56 6.44 -6.80 -9.71
C ILE A 56 7.20 -7.12 -8.43
N LYS A 57 8.55 -7.06 -8.47
CA LYS A 57 9.40 -7.42 -7.32
C LYS A 57 10.44 -6.34 -7.06
N ARG A 58 10.58 -5.90 -5.82
CA ARG A 58 11.72 -5.11 -5.36
C ARG A 58 12.86 -6.06 -4.99
N ILE A 59 14.06 -5.81 -5.50
CA ILE A 59 15.26 -6.60 -5.22
C ILE A 59 16.16 -5.72 -4.34
N GLY A 60 16.12 -5.95 -3.03
CA GLY A 60 16.92 -5.19 -2.08
C GLY A 60 18.27 -5.83 -1.78
N GLY A 61 19.27 -4.98 -1.49
CA GLY A 61 20.52 -5.36 -0.83
C GLY A 61 21.67 -5.76 -1.75
N ALA A 62 22.78 -6.15 -1.13
CA ALA A 62 24.02 -6.52 -1.84
C ALA A 62 23.79 -7.71 -2.78
N GLY A 63 23.68 -7.43 -4.08
CA GLY A 63 23.46 -8.42 -5.14
C GLY A 63 22.24 -8.14 -6.04
N ASP A 64 21.62 -6.95 -5.95
CA ASP A 64 20.61 -6.47 -6.91
C ASP A 64 21.04 -6.64 -8.38
N LYS A 65 22.35 -6.53 -8.65
CA LYS A 65 22.97 -6.52 -9.98
C LYS A 65 22.48 -5.36 -10.86
N GLY A 66 22.15 -4.21 -10.24
CA GLY A 66 21.62 -3.04 -10.94
C GLY A 66 20.14 -3.19 -11.32
N ARG A 67 19.34 -3.76 -10.41
CA ARG A 67 17.89 -3.95 -10.59
C ARG A 67 17.21 -3.67 -9.26
N ASP A 68 16.68 -2.46 -9.05
CA ASP A 68 16.00 -2.16 -7.78
C ASP A 68 14.58 -2.72 -7.78
N ILE A 69 13.86 -2.56 -8.90
CA ILE A 69 12.53 -3.15 -9.12
C ILE A 69 12.47 -3.83 -10.48
N VAL A 70 11.83 -4.99 -10.54
CA VAL A 70 11.66 -5.80 -11.76
C VAL A 70 10.19 -6.05 -12.02
N GLY A 71 9.73 -5.70 -13.21
CA GLY A 71 8.42 -6.08 -13.73
C GLY A 71 8.54 -7.32 -14.60
N TYR A 72 7.89 -8.42 -14.20
CA TYR A 72 7.90 -9.68 -14.95
C TYR A 72 6.66 -9.78 -15.84
N TYR A 73 6.86 -10.07 -17.12
CA TYR A 73 5.77 -10.35 -18.05
C TYR A 73 5.36 -11.83 -17.98
N SER A 74 4.18 -12.13 -18.53
CA SER A 74 3.67 -13.51 -18.62
C SER A 74 4.47 -14.41 -19.56
N ASP A 75 5.20 -13.84 -20.52
CA ASP A 75 6.09 -14.55 -21.45
C ASP A 75 7.49 -14.83 -20.86
N GLY A 76 7.73 -14.45 -19.59
CA GLY A 76 9.00 -14.62 -18.90
C GLY A 76 10.04 -13.52 -19.15
N THR A 77 9.74 -12.54 -20.01
CA THR A 77 10.58 -11.36 -20.18
C THR A 77 10.43 -10.40 -19.00
N VAL A 78 11.32 -9.40 -18.90
CA VAL A 78 11.37 -8.48 -17.76
C VAL A 78 11.63 -7.04 -18.20
N ASP A 79 11.11 -6.08 -17.43
CA ASP A 79 11.57 -4.70 -17.40
C ASP A 79 12.31 -4.43 -16.09
N TYR A 80 13.37 -3.64 -16.16
CA TYR A 80 14.13 -3.20 -14.99
C TYR A 80 13.87 -1.72 -14.70
N TYR A 81 13.79 -1.39 -13.42
CA TYR A 81 13.64 -0.04 -12.91
C TYR A 81 14.77 0.22 -11.92
N GLN A 82 15.77 0.98 -12.37
CA GLN A 82 16.89 1.41 -11.55
C GLN A 82 16.62 2.81 -11.03
N CYS A 83 16.40 2.89 -9.72
CA CYS A 83 16.19 4.09 -8.95
C CYS A 83 17.53 4.76 -8.63
N LYS A 84 17.56 6.10 -8.70
CA LYS A 84 18.65 6.94 -8.18
C LYS A 84 18.10 8.18 -7.52
N HIS A 85 18.39 8.33 -6.23
CA HIS A 85 18.03 9.52 -5.48
C HIS A 85 19.28 10.38 -5.24
N TYR A 86 19.35 11.52 -5.91
CA TYR A 86 20.42 12.50 -5.75
C TYR A 86 19.82 13.90 -5.60
N ASN A 87 20.60 14.84 -5.08
CA ASN A 87 20.20 16.23 -4.89
C ASN A 87 20.19 17.09 -6.18
N ALA A 88 20.57 16.50 -7.31
CA ALA A 88 20.62 17.14 -8.62
C ALA A 88 20.33 16.11 -9.71
N GLY A 89 20.07 16.61 -10.93
CA GLY A 89 19.85 15.75 -12.09
C GLY A 89 21.04 14.80 -12.32
N LEU A 90 20.70 13.56 -12.68
CA LEU A 90 21.68 12.49 -12.76
C LEU A 90 22.72 12.75 -13.86
N ALA A 91 23.98 12.86 -13.48
CA ALA A 91 25.10 13.05 -14.40
C ALA A 91 25.70 11.71 -14.86
N PRO A 92 26.41 11.66 -16.00
CA PRO A 92 27.03 10.43 -16.50
C PRO A 92 27.96 9.76 -15.47
N THR A 93 28.73 10.57 -14.74
CA THR A 93 29.67 10.09 -13.70
C THR A 93 29.00 9.36 -12.55
N ASN A 94 27.70 9.62 -12.33
CA ASN A 94 26.90 8.94 -11.30
C ASN A 94 26.20 7.69 -11.84
N TYR A 95 26.28 7.42 -13.14
CA TYR A 95 25.50 6.36 -13.77
C TYR A 95 26.30 5.31 -14.55
N TYR A 96 27.56 5.59 -14.92
CA TYR A 96 28.40 4.60 -15.61
C TYR A 96 28.46 3.25 -14.90
N MET A 97 28.51 3.25 -13.56
CA MET A 97 28.54 2.01 -12.79
C MET A 97 27.30 1.15 -13.02
N GLU A 98 26.11 1.75 -13.12
CA GLU A 98 24.87 1.00 -13.35
C GLU A 98 24.79 0.47 -14.78
N LEU A 99 25.23 1.25 -15.78
CA LEU A 99 25.39 0.77 -17.16
C LEU A 99 26.38 -0.40 -17.22
N GLY A 100 27.49 -0.29 -16.49
CA GLY A 100 28.49 -1.35 -16.40
C GLY A 100 27.95 -2.64 -15.75
N LYS A 101 27.15 -2.52 -14.69
CA LYS A 101 26.43 -3.67 -14.09
C LYS A 101 25.48 -4.31 -15.10
N LEU A 102 24.67 -3.51 -15.80
CA LEU A 102 23.73 -4.01 -16.82
C LEU A 102 24.48 -4.84 -17.87
N CYS A 103 25.55 -4.29 -18.46
CA CYS A 103 26.34 -5.01 -19.46
C CYS A 103 27.02 -6.26 -18.88
N TYR A 104 27.66 -6.15 -17.71
CA TYR A 104 28.42 -7.26 -17.16
C TYR A 104 27.53 -8.45 -16.74
N TYR A 105 26.44 -8.19 -16.01
CA TYR A 105 25.59 -9.28 -15.52
C TYR A 105 24.73 -9.91 -16.62
N THR A 106 24.41 -9.18 -17.68
CA THR A 106 23.78 -9.75 -18.88
C THR A 106 24.78 -10.54 -19.72
N TYR A 107 26.02 -10.06 -19.87
CA TYR A 107 27.12 -10.79 -20.51
C TYR A 107 27.41 -12.13 -19.83
N LYS A 108 27.44 -12.15 -18.49
CA LYS A 108 27.61 -13.39 -17.70
C LYS A 108 26.38 -14.31 -17.72
N GLY A 109 25.25 -13.86 -18.28
CA GLY A 109 23.98 -14.60 -18.26
C GLY A 109 23.37 -14.74 -16.87
N GLU A 110 23.82 -13.93 -15.91
CA GLU A 110 23.33 -13.97 -14.52
C GLU A 110 21.96 -13.30 -14.36
N ILE A 111 21.64 -12.38 -15.28
CA ILE A 111 20.34 -11.73 -15.41
C ILE A 111 19.96 -11.71 -16.90
N PRO A 112 18.66 -11.85 -17.25
CA PRO A 112 18.23 -11.71 -18.64
C PRO A 112 18.37 -10.26 -19.11
N ILE A 113 18.55 -10.08 -20.43
CA ILE A 113 18.45 -8.77 -21.06
C ILE A 113 16.98 -8.31 -20.94
N PRO A 114 16.71 -7.11 -20.37
CA PRO A 114 15.35 -6.63 -20.23
C PRO A 114 14.77 -6.19 -21.57
N LYS A 115 13.44 -6.15 -21.68
CA LYS A 115 12.75 -5.47 -22.79
C LYS A 115 13.00 -3.97 -22.71
N GLU A 116 12.83 -3.40 -21.52
CA GLU A 116 13.13 -1.99 -21.25
C GLU A 116 13.90 -1.86 -19.92
N TYR A 117 14.86 -0.93 -19.90
CA TYR A 117 15.64 -0.56 -18.72
C TYR A 117 15.32 0.91 -18.36
N PHE A 118 14.47 1.10 -17.36
CA PHE A 118 14.03 2.41 -16.92
C PHE A 118 14.97 3.00 -15.87
N ILE A 119 15.45 4.21 -16.13
CA ILE A 119 16.11 5.06 -15.15
C ILE A 119 15.03 5.89 -14.45
N ILE A 120 14.90 5.70 -13.14
CA ILE A 120 13.99 6.47 -12.29
C ILE A 120 14.85 7.34 -11.39
N ALA A 121 14.90 8.64 -11.64
CA ALA A 121 15.76 9.56 -10.90
C ALA A 121 14.92 10.59 -10.13
N SER A 122 15.25 10.86 -8.86
CA SER A 122 14.48 11.79 -8.03
C SER A 122 14.51 13.24 -8.55
N ASN A 123 15.54 13.60 -9.31
CA ASN A 123 15.72 14.91 -9.96
C ASN A 123 15.88 14.78 -11.49
N ASP A 124 15.29 13.73 -12.06
CA ASP A 124 15.43 13.37 -13.48
C ASP A 124 16.88 13.13 -13.94
N VAL A 125 17.01 12.71 -15.20
CA VAL A 125 18.31 12.60 -15.86
C VAL A 125 18.77 13.99 -16.29
N GLY A 126 20.01 14.34 -15.95
CA GLY A 126 20.59 15.62 -16.36
C GLY A 126 20.85 15.68 -17.87
N PRO A 127 20.91 16.87 -18.48
CA PRO A 127 21.01 17.02 -19.95
C PRO A 127 22.17 16.24 -20.58
N SER A 128 23.34 16.24 -19.93
CA SER A 128 24.52 15.56 -20.47
C SER A 128 24.42 14.03 -20.47
N LEU A 129 23.66 13.45 -19.54
CA LEU A 129 23.38 12.01 -19.57
C LEU A 129 22.23 11.71 -20.54
N GLN A 130 21.24 12.60 -20.66
CA GLN A 130 20.18 12.47 -21.64
C GLN A 130 20.72 12.48 -23.07
N ASP A 131 21.63 13.41 -23.40
CA ASP A 131 22.31 13.48 -24.70
C ASP A 131 23.04 12.18 -25.04
N LEU A 132 23.64 11.51 -24.04
CA LEU A 132 24.27 10.21 -24.24
C LEU A 132 23.23 9.09 -24.44
N ILE A 133 22.14 9.07 -23.67
CA ILE A 133 21.09 8.05 -23.83
C ILE A 133 20.45 8.15 -25.23
N ASP A 134 20.30 9.36 -25.75
CA ASP A 134 19.73 9.61 -27.08
C ASP A 134 20.71 9.26 -28.23
N ASP A 135 22.01 9.12 -27.93
CA ASP A 135 23.07 8.69 -28.87
C ASP A 135 23.84 7.48 -28.33
N GLN A 136 23.37 6.28 -28.70
CA GLN A 136 23.99 5.00 -28.32
C GLN A 136 25.50 4.92 -28.65
N SER A 137 25.94 5.48 -29.78
CA SER A 137 27.36 5.42 -30.16
C SER A 137 28.19 6.28 -29.21
N ALA A 138 27.69 7.46 -28.86
CA ALA A 138 28.32 8.33 -27.88
C ALA A 138 28.31 7.69 -26.48
N LEU A 139 27.20 7.04 -26.07
CA LEU A 139 27.09 6.34 -24.79
C LEU A 139 28.12 5.23 -24.65
N ILE A 140 28.23 4.36 -25.66
CA ILE A 140 29.19 3.24 -25.69
C ILE A 140 30.62 3.78 -25.59
N THR A 141 30.97 4.75 -26.43
CA THR A 141 32.30 5.37 -26.44
C THR A 141 32.64 5.97 -25.08
N SER A 142 31.67 6.67 -24.49
CA SER A 142 31.80 7.32 -23.19
C SER A 142 31.93 6.32 -22.05
N LEU A 143 31.16 5.23 -22.05
CA LEU A 143 31.22 4.16 -21.06
C LEU A 143 32.57 3.45 -21.10
N ILE A 144 33.04 3.03 -22.28
CA ILE A 144 34.33 2.35 -22.46
C ILE A 144 35.47 3.25 -21.99
N LYS A 145 35.48 4.52 -22.42
CA LYS A 145 36.51 5.50 -22.02
C LYS A 145 36.60 5.66 -20.50
N ASN A 146 35.46 5.58 -19.80
CA ASN A 146 35.36 5.82 -18.37
C ASN A 146 35.36 4.52 -17.54
N TRP A 147 35.52 3.35 -18.17
CA TRP A 147 35.35 2.04 -17.53
C TRP A 147 36.27 1.83 -16.32
N ASP A 148 37.56 2.13 -16.48
CA ASP A 148 38.56 1.93 -15.41
C ASP A 148 38.26 2.76 -14.16
N VAL A 149 37.66 3.93 -14.32
CA VAL A 149 37.38 4.87 -13.21
C VAL A 149 36.10 4.51 -12.47
N TYR A 150 35.06 4.07 -13.18
CA TYR A 150 33.71 3.92 -12.63
C TYR A 150 33.20 2.48 -12.54
N CYS A 151 33.75 1.55 -13.32
CA CYS A 151 33.20 0.19 -13.46
C CYS A 151 34.16 -0.88 -12.96
N LYS A 152 35.40 -0.88 -13.48
CA LYS A 152 36.38 -1.98 -13.35
C LYS A 152 36.46 -2.62 -11.97
N SER A 153 36.55 -1.82 -10.91
CA SER A 153 36.70 -2.30 -9.53
C SER A 153 35.48 -1.98 -8.63
N LYS A 154 34.36 -1.54 -9.21
CA LYS A 154 33.20 -1.03 -8.45
C LYS A 154 31.91 -1.83 -8.68
N ILE A 155 31.82 -2.60 -9.76
CA ILE A 155 30.64 -3.44 -10.08
C ILE A 155 30.49 -4.61 -9.08
N THR A 156 31.60 -5.24 -8.68
CA THR A 156 31.62 -6.32 -7.70
C THR A 156 32.85 -6.18 -6.78
N LYS A 157 32.76 -6.77 -5.59
CA LYS A 157 33.86 -6.83 -4.62
C LYS A 157 34.77 -8.05 -4.84
N THR A 158 34.40 -8.97 -5.73
CA THR A 158 35.07 -10.27 -5.88
C THR A 158 36.21 -10.27 -6.89
N GLU A 159 36.12 -9.43 -7.92
CA GLU A 159 37.11 -9.37 -9.00
C GLU A 159 37.13 -8.00 -9.67
N GLU A 160 38.22 -7.70 -10.37
CA GLU A 160 38.27 -6.60 -11.32
C GLU A 160 37.73 -7.07 -12.68
N ILE A 161 36.89 -6.24 -13.30
CA ILE A 161 36.28 -6.53 -14.59
C ILE A 161 37.05 -5.78 -15.67
N LEU A 162 37.94 -6.50 -16.33
CA LEU A 162 38.71 -5.99 -17.47
C LEU A 162 37.84 -6.01 -18.74
N LEU A 163 38.01 -5.01 -19.59
CA LEU A 163 37.47 -5.00 -20.95
C LEU A 163 38.38 -5.84 -21.85
N ASP A 164 38.32 -7.16 -21.69
CA ASP A 164 38.90 -8.07 -22.68
C ASP A 164 38.11 -8.01 -24.00
N GLU A 165 38.72 -8.50 -25.09
CA GLU A 165 38.09 -8.47 -26.43
C GLU A 165 36.66 -9.02 -26.43
N PRO A 166 36.36 -10.21 -25.82
CA PRO A 166 35.00 -10.73 -25.81
C PRO A 166 33.98 -9.83 -25.11
N PHE A 167 34.32 -9.24 -23.97
CA PHE A 167 33.38 -8.37 -23.25
C PHE A 167 33.28 -6.98 -23.89
N LEU A 168 34.37 -6.48 -24.48
CA LEU A 168 34.36 -5.24 -25.26
C LEU A 168 33.45 -5.37 -26.50
N ASP A 169 33.56 -6.48 -27.24
CA ASP A 169 32.67 -6.81 -28.37
C ASP A 169 31.21 -6.89 -27.92
N TYR A 170 30.96 -7.50 -26.76
CA TYR A 170 29.62 -7.54 -26.18
C TYR A 170 29.06 -6.13 -25.94
N ILE A 171 29.81 -5.25 -25.26
CA ILE A 171 29.37 -3.86 -25.01
C ILE A 171 29.11 -3.11 -26.31
N ASN A 172 29.99 -3.25 -27.31
CA ASN A 172 29.82 -2.57 -28.60
C ASN A 172 28.59 -3.05 -29.38
N SER A 173 28.17 -4.31 -29.18
CA SER A 173 26.98 -4.89 -29.81
C SER A 173 25.70 -4.78 -28.96
N PHE A 174 25.81 -4.35 -27.70
CA PHE A 174 24.69 -4.26 -26.78
C PHE A 174 23.70 -3.19 -27.24
N ASP A 175 22.41 -3.53 -27.26
CA ASP A 175 21.35 -2.59 -27.61
C ASP A 175 21.02 -1.67 -26.44
N PHE A 176 21.61 -0.48 -26.41
CA PHE A 176 21.32 0.54 -25.40
C PHE A 176 20.03 1.32 -25.67
N THR A 177 19.35 1.10 -26.80
CA THR A 177 18.07 1.79 -27.09
C THR A 177 16.94 1.35 -26.16
N ILE A 178 17.12 0.22 -25.46
CA ILE A 178 16.24 -0.26 -24.38
C ILE A 178 16.27 0.65 -23.14
N ILE A 179 17.23 1.56 -23.03
CA ILE A 179 17.31 2.49 -21.90
C ILE A 179 16.27 3.59 -22.09
N LYS A 180 15.40 3.74 -21.10
CA LYS A 180 14.35 4.75 -21.06
C LYS A 180 14.46 5.56 -19.78
N THR A 181 13.98 6.79 -19.82
CA THR A 181 13.82 7.64 -18.64
C THR A 181 12.33 7.85 -18.39
N TYR A 182 11.96 8.09 -17.13
CA TYR A 182 10.58 8.43 -16.78
C TYR A 182 10.61 9.73 -15.96
N PRO A 183 10.01 10.83 -16.46
CA PRO A 183 10.03 12.10 -15.75
C PRO A 183 9.39 11.97 -14.37
N ILE A 184 10.07 12.41 -13.31
CA ILE A 184 9.59 12.23 -11.95
C ILE A 184 8.27 12.96 -11.71
N ALA A 185 8.06 14.11 -12.37
CA ALA A 185 6.80 14.83 -12.33
C ALA A 185 5.64 13.99 -12.89
N GLN A 186 5.89 13.18 -13.94
CA GLN A 186 4.87 12.29 -14.50
C GLN A 186 4.59 11.11 -13.56
N ILE A 187 5.62 10.54 -12.93
CA ILE A 187 5.43 9.49 -11.92
C ILE A 187 4.55 10.01 -10.79
N VAL A 188 4.87 11.18 -10.24
CA VAL A 188 4.07 11.82 -9.19
C VAL A 188 2.64 12.08 -9.68
N ASP A 189 2.49 12.59 -10.91
CA ASP A 189 1.19 12.90 -11.48
C ASP A 189 0.30 11.64 -11.61
N GLU A 190 0.85 10.53 -12.09
CA GLU A 190 0.15 9.24 -12.20
C GLU A 190 -0.14 8.64 -10.80
N TYR A 191 0.80 8.78 -9.88
CA TYR A 191 0.76 8.18 -8.55
C TYR A 191 -0.31 8.80 -7.64
N LEU A 192 -0.57 10.10 -7.79
CA LEU A 192 -1.49 10.87 -6.92
C LEU A 192 -2.94 10.37 -6.93
N ASP A 193 -3.36 9.64 -7.96
CA ASP A 193 -4.71 9.07 -8.05
C ASP A 193 -4.82 7.66 -7.44
N THR A 194 -3.69 7.09 -7.00
CA THR A 194 -3.65 5.77 -6.37
C THR A 194 -3.95 5.84 -4.88
N ILE A 195 -4.32 4.70 -4.28
CA ILE A 195 -4.51 4.59 -2.84
C ILE A 195 -3.22 4.92 -2.06
N TYR A 196 -2.06 4.59 -2.63
CA TYR A 196 -0.75 4.88 -2.05
C TYR A 196 -0.42 6.37 -2.16
N GLY A 197 -0.78 7.00 -3.28
CA GLY A 197 -0.71 8.45 -3.48
C GLY A 197 -1.54 9.23 -2.46
N ASN A 198 -2.75 8.76 -2.17
CA ASN A 198 -3.59 9.34 -1.14
C ASN A 198 -2.94 9.26 0.25
N ILE A 199 -2.40 8.10 0.62
CA ILE A 199 -1.80 7.92 1.94
C ILE A 199 -0.49 8.72 2.07
N ARG A 200 0.35 8.71 1.04
CA ARG A 200 1.70 9.32 1.07
C ARG A 200 1.68 10.83 0.86
N PHE A 201 0.82 11.34 -0.04
CA PHE A 201 0.82 12.73 -0.48
C PHE A 201 -0.52 13.45 -0.27
N GLY A 202 -1.51 12.81 0.38
CA GLY A 202 -2.90 13.30 0.46
C GLY A 202 -3.71 13.10 -0.82
N GLY A 203 -3.04 12.90 -1.96
CA GLY A 203 -3.62 12.62 -3.27
C GLY A 203 -4.42 13.79 -3.87
N ARG A 204 -5.05 13.56 -5.04
CA ARG A 204 -5.96 14.54 -5.66
C ARG A 204 -7.41 14.37 -5.21
N ARG A 205 -7.79 13.14 -4.88
CA ARG A 205 -9.14 12.72 -4.48
C ARG A 205 -9.02 11.60 -3.47
N LEU A 206 -9.73 11.71 -2.34
CA LEU A 206 -9.91 10.60 -1.40
C LEU A 206 -10.63 9.43 -2.10
N ASN A 207 -9.85 8.50 -2.65
CA ASN A 207 -10.36 7.20 -3.07
C ASN A 207 -10.45 6.32 -1.83
N LEU A 208 -11.53 6.51 -1.07
CA LEU A 208 -11.87 5.61 0.04
C LEU A 208 -12.02 4.17 -0.50
N PRO A 209 -11.69 3.15 0.31
CA PRO A 209 -11.91 1.77 -0.08
C PRO A 209 -13.37 1.56 -0.49
N THR A 210 -13.59 0.80 -1.56
CA THR A 210 -14.94 0.54 -2.06
C THR A 210 -15.79 -0.07 -0.96
N PRO A 211 -16.90 0.59 -0.55
CA PRO A 211 -17.71 0.11 0.56
C PRO A 211 -18.26 -1.29 0.27
N LEU A 212 -17.98 -2.23 1.18
CA LEU A 212 -18.65 -3.52 1.20
C LEU A 212 -20.13 -3.30 1.49
N LYS A 213 -20.98 -4.14 0.88
CA LYS A 213 -22.42 -4.13 1.12
C LYS A 213 -22.84 -5.47 1.70
N PRO A 214 -23.74 -5.49 2.69
CA PRO A 214 -24.34 -6.74 3.14
C PRO A 214 -25.05 -7.44 1.99
N THR A 215 -24.85 -8.75 1.90
CA THR A 215 -25.61 -9.61 0.98
C THR A 215 -26.97 -9.95 1.59
N ASP A 216 -27.90 -10.43 0.76
CA ASP A 216 -29.21 -10.89 1.24
C ASP A 216 -29.05 -12.09 2.19
N THR A 217 -28.07 -12.95 1.93
CA THR A 217 -27.63 -14.01 2.84
C THR A 217 -26.76 -13.45 3.96
N ILE A 218 -26.90 -14.01 5.16
CA ILE A 218 -26.04 -13.68 6.31
C ILE A 218 -24.81 -14.57 6.25
N ASP A 219 -23.63 -13.96 6.25
CA ASP A 219 -22.35 -14.67 6.27
C ASP A 219 -22.07 -15.22 7.69
N VAL A 220 -21.31 -16.32 7.78
CA VAL A 220 -20.92 -16.94 9.05
C VAL A 220 -20.20 -15.96 9.96
N VAL A 221 -19.39 -15.07 9.38
CA VAL A 221 -18.67 -14.03 10.12
C VAL A 221 -19.58 -13.00 10.78
N GLU A 222 -20.83 -12.87 10.31
CA GLU A 222 -21.82 -11.96 10.90
C GLU A 222 -22.56 -12.57 12.08
N LEU A 223 -22.56 -13.90 12.21
CA LEU A 223 -23.44 -14.60 13.15
C LEU A 223 -23.31 -14.13 14.61
N PRO A 224 -22.11 -13.85 15.18
CA PRO A 224 -22.03 -13.53 16.60
C PRO A 224 -22.79 -12.24 16.96
N TYR A 225 -22.52 -11.12 16.28
CA TYR A 225 -23.27 -9.88 16.53
C TYR A 225 -24.74 -9.96 16.09
N ILE A 226 -25.07 -10.71 15.03
CA ILE A 226 -26.46 -10.93 14.62
C ILE A 226 -27.24 -11.66 15.70
N CYS A 227 -26.67 -12.71 16.29
CA CYS A 227 -27.27 -13.41 17.42
C CYS A 227 -27.45 -12.46 18.61
N ALA A 228 -26.45 -11.64 18.95
CA ALA A 228 -26.57 -10.65 20.02
C ALA A 228 -27.67 -9.60 19.76
N LEU A 229 -27.84 -9.15 18.51
CA LEU A 229 -28.94 -8.27 18.12
C LEU A 229 -30.31 -8.96 18.30
N LEU A 230 -30.44 -10.22 17.88
CA LEU A 230 -31.67 -11.00 18.06
C LEU A 230 -32.00 -11.24 19.54
N GLU A 231 -30.98 -11.49 20.38
CA GLU A 231 -31.13 -11.54 21.84
C GLU A 231 -31.67 -10.21 22.39
N ALA A 232 -31.07 -9.08 21.99
CA ALA A 232 -31.51 -7.75 22.43
C ALA A 232 -32.95 -7.41 22.02
N TYR A 233 -33.37 -7.76 20.80
CA TYR A 233 -34.76 -7.58 20.36
C TYR A 233 -35.73 -8.50 21.11
N SER A 234 -35.32 -9.74 21.36
CA SER A 234 -36.13 -10.71 22.10
C SER A 234 -36.41 -10.21 23.52
N ASP A 235 -35.40 -9.62 24.15
CA ASP A 235 -35.50 -9.06 25.49
C ASP A 235 -36.41 -7.82 25.55
N GLU A 236 -36.35 -6.91 24.57
CA GLU A 236 -37.28 -5.76 24.50
C GLU A 236 -38.73 -6.19 24.25
N LEU A 237 -38.94 -7.14 23.34
CA LEU A 237 -40.27 -7.61 22.97
C LEU A 237 -40.87 -8.60 23.98
N LYS A 238 -40.04 -9.14 24.89
CA LYS A 238 -40.36 -10.27 25.78
C LYS A 238 -40.92 -11.47 24.99
N VAL A 239 -40.43 -11.67 23.76
CA VAL A 239 -40.79 -12.76 22.84
C VAL A 239 -39.50 -13.33 22.26
N LYS A 240 -39.41 -14.65 22.16
CA LYS A 240 -38.24 -15.32 21.61
C LYS A 240 -38.14 -15.11 20.08
N ILE A 241 -37.12 -14.42 19.62
CA ILE A 241 -36.78 -14.22 18.20
C ILE A 241 -35.44 -14.89 17.90
N ASP A 242 -35.48 -16.11 17.37
CA ASP A 242 -34.26 -16.90 17.13
C ASP A 242 -33.68 -16.74 15.71
N THR A 243 -34.43 -16.10 14.80
CA THR A 243 -34.01 -15.96 13.39
C THR A 243 -34.35 -14.57 12.83
N THR A 244 -33.58 -14.14 11.83
CA THR A 244 -33.90 -12.91 11.09
C THR A 244 -35.24 -12.97 10.37
N LYS A 245 -35.64 -14.16 9.91
CA LYS A 245 -36.95 -14.39 9.30
C LYS A 245 -38.11 -14.18 10.29
N SER A 246 -37.97 -14.66 11.54
CA SER A 246 -38.97 -14.37 12.59
C SER A 246 -39.03 -12.87 12.95
N LEU A 247 -37.92 -12.14 12.80
CA LEU A 247 -37.88 -10.70 13.05
C LEU A 247 -38.65 -9.89 12.00
N GLU A 248 -38.87 -10.42 10.79
CA GLU A 248 -39.63 -9.73 9.72
C GLU A 248 -41.04 -9.34 10.13
N ALA A 249 -41.65 -10.10 11.06
CA ALA A 249 -42.96 -9.77 11.64
C ALA A 249 -42.95 -8.44 12.42
N TYR A 250 -41.76 -7.96 12.81
CA TYR A 250 -41.56 -6.75 13.60
C TYR A 250 -40.78 -5.70 12.80
N SER A 251 -41.49 -5.02 11.89
CA SER A 251 -40.90 -4.12 10.87
C SER A 251 -39.88 -3.10 11.41
N HIS A 252 -40.12 -2.53 12.60
CA HIS A 252 -39.18 -1.58 13.22
C HIS A 252 -37.82 -2.21 13.51
N TYR A 253 -37.79 -3.37 14.18
CA TYR A 253 -36.57 -4.07 14.55
C TYR A 253 -35.89 -4.73 13.35
N PHE A 254 -36.66 -5.22 12.38
CA PHE A 254 -36.11 -5.73 11.13
C PHE A 254 -35.39 -4.64 10.33
N LYS A 255 -35.98 -3.44 10.23
CA LYS A 255 -35.32 -2.26 9.65
C LYS A 255 -34.07 -1.86 10.45
N HIS A 256 -34.14 -1.95 11.78
CA HIS A 256 -32.99 -1.68 12.64
C HIS A 256 -31.84 -2.65 12.36
N LEU A 257 -32.09 -3.97 12.36
CA LEU A 257 -31.08 -5.00 12.04
C LEU A 257 -30.42 -4.74 10.68
N ASN A 258 -31.20 -4.42 9.65
CA ASN A 258 -30.64 -4.12 8.32
C ASN A 258 -29.75 -2.86 8.29
N ARG A 259 -30.01 -1.87 9.14
CA ARG A 259 -29.09 -0.74 9.33
C ARG A 259 -27.81 -1.17 10.06
N GLN A 260 -27.95 -2.00 11.10
CA GLN A 260 -26.79 -2.51 11.84
C GLN A 260 -25.86 -3.36 10.97
N ARG A 261 -26.42 -4.18 10.07
CA ARG A 261 -25.62 -4.89 9.05
C ARG A 261 -24.83 -3.91 8.19
N LYS A 262 -25.44 -2.83 7.71
CA LYS A 262 -24.73 -1.81 6.92
C LYS A 262 -23.58 -1.17 7.72
N ASP A 263 -23.83 -0.81 8.98
CA ASP A 263 -22.80 -0.24 9.85
C ASP A 263 -21.63 -1.24 10.08
N TYR A 264 -21.92 -2.52 10.31
CA TYR A 264 -20.89 -3.57 10.41
C TYR A 264 -20.03 -3.68 9.15
N TYR A 265 -20.65 -3.71 7.96
CA TYR A 265 -19.91 -3.78 6.70
C TYR A 265 -19.10 -2.51 6.40
N SER A 266 -19.56 -1.35 6.89
CA SER A 266 -18.77 -0.11 6.90
C SER A 266 -17.46 -0.29 7.67
N ALA A 267 -17.51 -0.78 8.92
CA ALA A 267 -16.31 -1.08 9.69
C ALA A 267 -15.44 -2.20 9.06
N GLU A 268 -16.06 -3.24 8.50
CA GLU A 268 -15.36 -4.34 7.83
C GLU A 268 -14.63 -3.86 6.56
N THR A 269 -15.17 -2.86 5.87
CA THR A 269 -14.48 -2.21 4.74
C THR A 269 -13.15 -1.62 5.19
N ILE A 270 -13.15 -0.89 6.31
CA ILE A 270 -11.93 -0.31 6.88
C ILE A 270 -10.97 -1.40 7.35
N ARG A 271 -11.46 -2.43 8.04
CA ARG A 271 -10.63 -3.55 8.51
C ARG A 271 -9.91 -4.27 7.36
N ARG A 272 -10.60 -4.51 6.24
CA ARG A 272 -10.00 -5.10 5.03
C ARG A 272 -9.02 -4.15 4.35
N PHE A 273 -9.35 -2.87 4.26
CA PHE A 273 -8.44 -1.86 3.72
C PHE A 273 -7.12 -1.83 4.49
N VAL A 274 -7.17 -1.84 5.82
CA VAL A 274 -6.00 -1.91 6.71
C VAL A 274 -5.18 -3.16 6.41
N ARG A 275 -5.79 -4.34 6.49
CA ARG A 275 -5.13 -5.62 6.22
C ARG A 275 -4.46 -5.67 4.84
N ASP A 276 -5.11 -5.13 3.84
CA ASP A 276 -4.66 -5.28 2.45
C ASP A 276 -3.67 -4.19 2.03
N THR A 277 -3.53 -3.08 2.76
CA THR A 277 -2.80 -1.89 2.30
C THR A 277 -1.72 -1.44 3.28
N LEU A 278 -1.89 -1.72 4.57
CA LEU A 278 -0.99 -1.24 5.62
C LEU A 278 -0.10 -2.36 6.14
N THR A 279 1.06 -2.00 6.68
CA THR A 279 2.03 -2.97 7.21
C THR A 279 1.51 -3.79 8.39
N ASP A 280 0.57 -3.23 9.15
CA ASP A 280 -0.03 -3.86 10.33
C ASP A 280 -1.48 -3.40 10.57
N SER A 281 -2.11 -3.94 11.62
CA SER A 281 -3.46 -3.60 12.06
C SER A 281 -3.53 -2.62 13.22
N GLN A 282 -2.40 -2.09 13.71
CA GLN A 282 -2.30 -1.38 14.98
C GLN A 282 -3.27 -0.19 15.04
N GLN A 283 -3.37 0.56 13.93
CA GLN A 283 -4.26 1.73 13.87
C GLN A 283 -5.75 1.35 13.91
N PHE A 284 -6.11 0.15 13.47
CA PHE A 284 -7.47 -0.39 13.62
C PHE A 284 -7.74 -0.87 15.04
N ASP A 285 -6.74 -1.46 15.69
CA ASP A 285 -6.85 -1.89 17.09
C ASP A 285 -6.97 -0.67 18.02
N ILE A 286 -6.18 0.40 17.79
CA ILE A 286 -6.34 1.69 18.47
C ILE A 286 -7.76 2.24 18.29
N LEU A 287 -8.30 2.18 17.08
CA LEU A 287 -9.65 2.65 16.79
C LEU A 287 -10.72 1.87 17.57
N LYS A 288 -10.58 0.54 17.65
CA LYS A 288 -11.49 -0.31 18.44
C LYS A 288 -11.45 0.03 19.92
N GLU A 289 -10.25 0.21 20.47
CA GLU A 289 -10.05 0.58 21.87
C GLU A 289 -10.64 1.97 22.19
N GLU A 290 -10.50 2.96 21.30
CA GLU A 290 -11.14 4.28 21.50
C GLU A 290 -12.67 4.17 21.53
N ILE A 291 -13.26 3.34 20.64
CA ILE A 291 -14.71 3.08 20.68
C ILE A 291 -15.11 2.37 21.97
N TYR A 292 -14.40 1.31 22.37
CA TYR A 292 -14.66 0.59 23.62
C TYR A 292 -14.63 1.53 24.83
N ASN A 293 -13.52 2.27 25.00
CA ASN A 293 -13.35 3.21 26.11
C ASN A 293 -14.40 4.34 26.07
N GLY A 294 -14.83 4.76 24.88
CA GLY A 294 -15.85 5.79 24.72
C GLY A 294 -17.26 5.35 25.06
N ILE A 295 -17.55 4.04 25.07
CA ILE A 295 -18.90 3.50 25.31
C ILE A 295 -19.05 2.69 26.60
N ILE A 296 -17.97 2.18 27.19
CA ILE A 296 -18.05 1.21 28.30
C ILE A 296 -18.84 1.75 29.51
N ASP A 297 -18.63 3.02 29.90
CA ASP A 297 -19.37 3.66 30.99
C ASP A 297 -20.87 3.85 30.68
N THR A 298 -21.24 3.97 29.40
CA THR A 298 -22.64 3.98 28.95
C THR A 298 -23.18 2.55 28.97
N HIS A 299 -22.42 1.60 28.45
CA HIS A 299 -22.80 0.20 28.34
C HIS A 299 -23.14 -0.43 29.69
N GLU A 300 -22.38 -0.11 30.74
CA GLU A 300 -22.53 -0.65 32.10
C GLU A 300 -23.69 -0.01 32.90
N GLN A 301 -24.42 0.95 32.32
CA GLN A 301 -25.62 1.50 32.98
C GLN A 301 -26.77 0.50 33.02
N GLU A 302 -27.73 0.78 33.90
CA GLU A 302 -28.97 0.02 33.98
C GLU A 302 -29.93 0.41 32.85
N TYR A 303 -30.51 -0.61 32.20
CA TYR A 303 -31.46 -0.45 31.11
C TYR A 303 -32.59 -1.46 31.25
N ASP A 304 -33.82 -1.06 30.90
CA ASP A 304 -34.99 -1.97 30.95
C ASP A 304 -34.88 -3.16 29.98
N SER A 305 -34.00 -3.04 28.97
CA SER A 305 -33.72 -4.11 28.02
C SER A 305 -32.35 -3.97 27.37
N GLY A 306 -31.83 -5.08 26.85
CA GLY A 306 -30.63 -5.07 26.03
C GLY A 306 -30.76 -4.29 24.74
N TYR A 307 -31.97 -4.13 24.19
CA TYR A 307 -32.18 -3.23 23.04
C TYR A 307 -31.93 -1.77 23.40
N LYS A 308 -32.37 -1.32 24.59
CA LYS A 308 -32.11 0.05 25.04
C LYS A 308 -30.62 0.28 25.30
N ARG A 309 -29.92 -0.69 25.91
CA ARG A 309 -28.45 -0.67 26.05
C ARG A 309 -27.76 -0.53 24.69
N LEU A 310 -28.11 -1.40 23.73
CA LEU A 310 -27.63 -1.34 22.34
C LEU A 310 -27.83 0.05 21.72
N VAL A 311 -29.02 0.64 21.87
CA VAL A 311 -29.31 1.96 21.27
C VAL A 311 -28.45 3.06 21.88
N GLU A 312 -28.25 3.05 23.20
CA GLU A 312 -27.39 4.03 23.87
C GLU A 312 -25.89 3.80 23.56
N ASP A 313 -25.42 2.57 23.45
CA ASP A 313 -24.05 2.26 22.99
C ASP A 313 -23.81 2.84 21.60
N LEU A 314 -24.71 2.56 20.63
CA LEU A 314 -24.57 3.03 19.26
C LEU A 314 -24.67 4.56 19.15
N LYS A 315 -25.45 5.19 20.04
CA LYS A 315 -25.55 6.65 20.13
C LYS A 315 -24.26 7.24 20.68
N GLN A 316 -23.70 6.67 21.75
CA GLN A 316 -22.44 7.12 22.31
C GLN A 316 -21.29 6.90 21.33
N ALA A 317 -21.20 5.72 20.69
CA ALA A 317 -20.20 5.43 19.65
C ALA A 317 -20.24 6.43 18.50
N SER A 318 -21.42 6.95 18.14
CA SER A 318 -21.55 7.91 17.04
C SER A 318 -20.87 9.26 17.31
N VAL A 319 -20.68 9.61 18.58
CA VAL A 319 -20.07 10.86 19.04
C VAL A 319 -18.69 10.68 19.70
N THR A 320 -18.26 9.44 19.93
CA THR A 320 -16.92 9.13 20.45
C THR A 320 -15.83 9.70 19.56
N ASN A 321 -14.90 10.45 20.14
CA ASN A 321 -13.72 10.95 19.45
C ASN A 321 -12.77 9.79 19.18
N THR A 322 -12.37 9.61 17.93
CA THR A 322 -11.49 8.54 17.46
C THR A 322 -10.18 9.06 16.86
N SER A 323 -9.85 10.34 17.08
CA SER A 323 -8.70 11.03 16.47
C SER A 323 -7.34 10.46 16.87
N LYS A 324 -7.26 9.64 17.92
CA LYS A 324 -6.05 8.90 18.27
C LYS A 324 -5.65 7.88 17.20
N SER A 325 -6.61 7.31 16.47
CA SER A 325 -6.32 6.45 15.33
C SER A 325 -5.97 7.30 14.11
N MET A 326 -4.87 6.99 13.44
CA MET A 326 -4.49 7.61 12.17
C MET A 326 -5.48 7.32 11.04
N LEU A 327 -6.34 6.30 11.18
CA LEU A 327 -7.44 6.06 10.24
C LEU A 327 -8.46 7.21 10.26
N ASP A 328 -8.67 7.84 11.42
CA ASP A 328 -9.53 9.01 11.56
C ASP A 328 -8.73 10.31 11.32
N SER A 329 -7.64 10.50 12.06
CA SER A 329 -6.92 11.78 12.05
C SER A 329 -6.11 12.05 10.79
N LYS A 330 -5.56 11.02 10.12
CA LYS A 330 -4.80 11.19 8.87
C LYS A 330 -5.61 10.84 7.63
N LEU A 331 -6.28 9.69 7.64
CA LEU A 331 -6.97 9.19 6.44
C LEU A 331 -8.41 9.68 6.32
N HIS A 332 -8.98 10.23 7.39
CA HIS A 332 -10.37 10.71 7.44
C HIS A 332 -11.38 9.69 6.91
N CYS A 333 -11.11 8.39 7.14
CA CYS A 333 -11.94 7.29 6.63
C CYS A 333 -12.90 6.72 7.67
N ILE A 334 -12.99 7.34 8.86
CA ILE A 334 -13.86 6.91 9.96
C ILE A 334 -15.05 7.86 10.08
N GLY A 335 -16.23 7.36 9.73
CA GLY A 335 -17.51 8.04 9.90
C GLY A 335 -18.39 7.39 10.96
N ILE A 336 -19.63 7.88 11.07
CA ILE A 336 -20.60 7.42 12.07
C ILE A 336 -20.91 5.93 11.92
N SER A 337 -21.05 5.45 10.68
CA SER A 337 -21.36 4.04 10.40
C SER A 337 -20.20 3.13 10.78
N GLU A 338 -18.96 3.53 10.54
CA GLU A 338 -17.76 2.78 10.93
C GLU A 338 -17.67 2.67 12.46
N ARG A 339 -17.91 3.77 13.21
CA ARG A 339 -17.93 3.75 14.68
C ARG A 339 -19.00 2.80 15.24
N LYS A 340 -20.21 2.82 14.69
CA LYS A 340 -21.29 1.89 15.05
C LYS A 340 -20.97 0.45 14.68
N GLY A 341 -20.36 0.25 13.51
CA GLY A 341 -19.88 -1.04 13.03
C GLY A 341 -18.88 -1.69 13.97
N ILE A 342 -18.00 -0.90 14.57
CA ILE A 342 -17.02 -1.36 15.54
C ILE A 342 -17.67 -1.90 16.82
N CYS A 343 -18.81 -1.36 17.28
CA CYS A 343 -19.54 -1.95 18.40
C CYS A 343 -19.92 -3.41 18.12
N HIS A 344 -20.35 -3.73 16.91
CA HIS A 344 -20.65 -5.10 16.49
C HIS A 344 -19.40 -5.98 16.46
N MET A 345 -18.25 -5.43 16.06
CA MET A 345 -16.97 -6.15 16.12
C MET A 345 -16.53 -6.42 17.56
N LEU A 346 -16.71 -5.47 18.48
CA LEU A 346 -16.44 -5.66 19.91
C LEU A 346 -17.33 -6.75 20.53
N VAL A 347 -18.57 -6.89 20.07
CA VAL A 347 -19.44 -8.01 20.44
C VAL A 347 -18.90 -9.34 19.88
N ASN A 348 -18.45 -9.36 18.61
CA ASN A 348 -17.81 -10.55 18.03
C ASN A 348 -16.55 -10.95 18.81
N ASP A 349 -15.82 -10.00 19.36
CA ASP A 349 -14.62 -10.22 20.18
C ASP A 349 -14.93 -10.50 21.66
N GLU A 350 -16.21 -10.68 22.01
CA GLU A 350 -16.68 -10.93 23.39
C GLU A 350 -16.31 -9.82 24.39
N LYS A 351 -16.03 -8.61 23.91
CA LYS A 351 -15.73 -7.43 24.75
C LYS A 351 -16.98 -6.73 25.25
N LEU A 352 -18.10 -6.87 24.53
CA LEU A 352 -19.38 -6.24 24.87
C LEU A 352 -20.50 -7.24 24.73
N ARG A 353 -21.56 -7.06 25.53
CA ARG A 353 -22.77 -7.86 25.41
C ARG A 353 -24.01 -7.08 25.84
N TRP A 354 -25.01 -7.01 24.97
CA TRP A 354 -26.21 -6.22 25.26
C TRP A 354 -27.21 -6.90 26.19
N VAL A 355 -27.20 -8.23 26.26
CA VAL A 355 -28.07 -9.00 27.16
C VAL A 355 -27.21 -9.83 28.09
N ASN A 356 -27.29 -9.56 29.39
CA ASN A 356 -26.64 -10.36 30.41
C ASN A 356 -27.40 -11.68 30.54
N LYS A 357 -26.70 -12.83 30.54
CA LYS A 357 -27.32 -14.15 30.82
C LYS A 357 -27.34 -14.49 32.33
N ASP A 358 -26.66 -13.68 33.14
CA ASP A 358 -26.38 -13.94 34.55
C ASP A 358 -27.08 -12.95 35.51
N GLU A 359 -28.14 -12.28 35.05
CA GLU A 359 -29.08 -11.50 35.89
C GLU A 359 -30.47 -12.15 35.92
#